data_AF-A0A124IS40-F1
#
_entry.id   AF-A0A124IS40-F1
#
_cell.length_a   1.000
_cell.length_b   1.000
_cell.length_c   1.000
_cell.angle_alpha   90.00
_cell.angle_beta   90.00
_cell.angle_gamma   90.00
#
_symmetry.space_group_name_H-M   'P 1'
#
loop_
_entity.id
_entity.type
_entity.pdbx_description
1 polymer ?
#
loop_
_entity_poly.entity_id
_entity_poly.type
_entity_poly.pdbx_seq_one_letter_code
_entity_poly.pdbx_strand_id
1 'polypeptide(L)'
;MLGEIYAWLEAEMNSKLLAKPPAPSYAELVNRLNEELKRTALPPALEEGLRTQMARALASIIEIRVRKIAMELYQGREPRDLTAEEERLWGSLKRTMEMPSRTSGRYEIVVFLDKFPMISTSDFKQIGPFNRGDLAKMPTEDARELEAKGVVRRFRPI
;
A
#
# COMPACT_ATOMS: atom_id res chain seq x y z
N MET A 1 -16.23 -6.21 -27.34
CA MET A 1 -15.49 -6.07 -26.06
C MET A 1 -15.27 -7.35 -25.25
N LEU A 2 -16.24 -8.28 -25.13
CA LEU A 2 -16.10 -9.45 -24.23
C LEU A 2 -14.85 -10.30 -24.51
N GLY A 3 -14.57 -10.58 -25.79
CA GLY A 3 -13.37 -11.32 -26.20
C GLY A 3 -12.07 -10.60 -25.86
N GLU A 4 -12.05 -9.27 -25.86
CA GLU A 4 -10.86 -8.49 -25.49
C GLU A 4 -10.55 -8.59 -23.99
N ILE A 5 -11.58 -8.66 -23.13
CA ILE A 5 -11.37 -8.88 -21.69
C ILE A 5 -10.78 -10.26 -21.44
N TYR A 6 -11.29 -11.29 -22.11
CA TYR A 6 -10.75 -12.65 -21.96
C TYR A 6 -9.33 -12.76 -22.52
N ALA A 7 -9.05 -12.15 -23.67
CA ALA A 7 -7.70 -12.10 -24.22
C ALA A 7 -6.74 -11.34 -23.28
N TRP A 8 -7.20 -10.26 -22.64
CA TRP A 8 -6.41 -9.54 -21.65
C TRP A 8 -6.19 -10.37 -20.39
N LEU A 9 -7.21 -11.07 -19.87
CA LEU A 9 -7.07 -12.00 -18.75
C LEU A 9 -6.05 -13.09 -19.06
N GLU A 10 -6.11 -13.68 -20.25
CA GLU A 10 -5.17 -14.72 -20.67
C GLU A 10 -3.73 -14.16 -20.76
N ALA A 11 -3.55 -12.98 -21.35
CA ALA A 11 -2.25 -12.30 -21.38
C ALA A 11 -1.73 -11.99 -19.98
N GLU A 12 -2.62 -11.61 -19.06
CA GLU A 12 -2.30 -11.31 -17.68
C GLU A 12 -1.92 -12.58 -16.89
N MET A 13 -2.55 -13.73 -17.17
CA MET A 13 -2.18 -15.01 -16.57
C MET A 13 -0.84 -15.55 -17.09
N ASN A 14 -0.56 -15.37 -18.38
CA ASN A 14 0.59 -15.99 -19.04
C ASN A 14 1.87 -15.14 -19.00
N SER A 15 1.77 -13.87 -18.60
CA SER A 15 2.92 -12.98 -18.47
C SER A 15 3.31 -12.76 -17.01
N LYS A 16 4.61 -12.59 -16.73
CA LYS A 16 5.07 -12.07 -15.44
C LYS A 16 4.91 -10.54 -15.33
N LEU A 17 4.94 -9.86 -16.48
CA LEU A 17 4.76 -8.41 -16.57
C LEU A 17 3.28 -8.07 -16.72
N LEU A 18 2.94 -6.82 -16.40
CA LEU A 18 1.59 -6.29 -16.64
C LEU A 18 1.33 -6.24 -18.15
N ALA A 19 0.19 -6.79 -18.58
CA ALA A 19 -0.23 -6.70 -19.97
C ALA A 19 -0.85 -5.33 -20.26
N LYS A 20 -0.73 -4.85 -21.51
CA LYS A 20 -1.36 -3.58 -21.92
C LYS A 20 -2.89 -3.67 -21.82
N PRO A 21 -3.54 -2.76 -21.05
CA PRO A 21 -4.98 -2.81 -20.89
C PRO A 21 -5.67 -2.37 -22.20
N PRO A 22 -6.84 -2.96 -22.52
CA PRO A 22 -7.59 -2.65 -23.75
C PRO A 22 -8.29 -1.28 -23.69
N ALA A 23 -8.39 -0.69 -22.51
CA ALA A 23 -8.94 0.64 -22.26
C ALA A 23 -8.10 1.36 -21.20
N PRO A 24 -8.06 2.71 -21.18
CA PRO A 24 -7.26 3.45 -20.22
C PRO A 24 -7.82 3.37 -18.78
N SER A 25 -9.06 2.94 -18.59
CA SER A 25 -9.68 2.78 -17.26
C SER A 25 -10.63 1.59 -17.23
N TYR A 26 -10.81 1.00 -16.04
CA TYR A 26 -11.82 -0.03 -15.84
C TYR A 26 -13.23 0.51 -16.08
N ALA A 27 -13.50 1.76 -15.68
CA ALA A 27 -14.78 2.42 -15.93
C ALA A 27 -15.11 2.52 -17.42
N GLU A 28 -14.14 2.92 -18.26
CA GLU A 28 -14.36 3.00 -19.71
C GLU A 28 -14.61 1.62 -20.32
N LEU A 29 -13.90 0.60 -19.86
CA LEU A 29 -14.09 -0.78 -20.31
C LEU A 29 -15.53 -1.26 -20.03
N VAL A 30 -16.02 -1.03 -18.81
CA VAL A 30 -17.40 -1.35 -18.40
C VAL A 30 -18.42 -0.54 -19.21
N ASN A 31 -18.16 0.74 -19.46
CA ASN A 31 -19.05 1.59 -20.26
C ASN A 31 -19.16 1.11 -21.71
N ARG A 32 -18.04 0.81 -22.37
CA ARG A 32 -18.02 0.29 -23.76
C ARG A 32 -18.81 -1.01 -23.87
N LEU A 33 -18.63 -1.90 -22.90
CA LEU A 33 -19.43 -3.11 -22.83
C LEU A 33 -20.92 -2.82 -22.67
N ASN A 34 -21.29 -1.97 -21.72
CA ASN A 34 -22.70 -1.68 -21.45
C ASN A 34 -23.39 -1.16 -22.71
N GLU A 35 -22.69 -0.35 -23.50
CA GLU A 35 -23.18 0.13 -24.79
C GLU A 35 -23.28 -0.98 -25.85
N GLU A 36 -22.35 -1.94 -25.91
CA GLU A 36 -22.49 -3.14 -26.76
C GLU A 36 -23.68 -4.01 -26.36
N LEU A 37 -23.90 -4.23 -25.06
CA LEU A 37 -25.01 -5.05 -24.56
C LEU A 37 -26.36 -4.43 -24.92
N LYS A 38 -26.51 -3.11 -24.73
CA LYS A 38 -27.71 -2.37 -25.14
C LYS A 38 -28.03 -2.49 -26.62
N ARG A 39 -27.00 -2.53 -27.48
CA ARG A 39 -27.17 -2.64 -28.95
C ARG A 39 -27.58 -4.04 -29.40
N THR A 40 -27.25 -5.07 -28.62
CA THR A 40 -27.37 -6.47 -29.05
C THR A 40 -28.78 -7.07 -28.79
N ALA A 41 -29.69 -6.31 -28.16
CA ALA A 41 -31.08 -6.71 -27.87
C ALA A 41 -31.19 -8.15 -27.32
N LEU A 42 -30.47 -8.43 -26.23
CA LEU A 42 -30.42 -9.75 -25.61
C LEU A 42 -31.61 -9.98 -24.66
N PRO A 43 -32.08 -11.23 -24.50
CA PRO A 43 -32.98 -11.59 -23.42
C PRO A 43 -32.40 -11.20 -22.05
N PRO A 44 -33.20 -10.70 -21.09
CA PRO A 44 -32.70 -10.21 -19.79
C PRO A 44 -31.82 -11.21 -19.02
N ALA A 45 -32.20 -12.50 -19.03
CA ALA A 45 -31.45 -13.55 -18.35
C ALA A 45 -30.05 -13.77 -18.96
N LEU A 46 -29.91 -13.62 -20.29
CA LEU A 46 -28.61 -13.73 -20.96
C LEU A 46 -27.75 -12.50 -20.70
N GLU A 47 -28.35 -11.31 -20.68
CA GLU A 47 -27.64 -10.08 -20.33
C GLU A 47 -27.07 -10.15 -18.90
N GLU A 48 -27.88 -10.59 -17.93
CA GLU A 48 -27.46 -10.75 -16.53
C GLU A 48 -26.34 -11.80 -16.38
N GLY A 49 -26.46 -12.93 -17.09
CA GLY A 49 -25.43 -13.98 -17.12
C GLY A 49 -24.10 -13.45 -17.65
N LEU A 50 -24.13 -12.69 -18.75
CA LEU A 50 -22.94 -12.06 -19.33
C LEU A 50 -22.32 -11.03 -18.37
N ARG A 51 -23.13 -10.13 -17.80
CA ARG A 51 -22.66 -9.16 -16.80
C ARG A 51 -21.96 -9.84 -15.62
N THR A 52 -22.51 -10.95 -15.15
CA THR A 52 -21.93 -11.73 -14.05
C THR A 52 -20.58 -12.35 -14.42
N GLN A 53 -20.49 -12.98 -15.59
CA GLN A 53 -19.22 -13.54 -16.09
C GLN A 53 -18.14 -12.46 -16.23
N MET A 54 -18.54 -11.29 -16.71
CA MET A 54 -17.64 -10.16 -16.91
C MET A 54 -17.14 -9.55 -15.60
N ALA A 55 -18.03 -9.40 -14.62
CA ALA A 55 -17.63 -8.96 -13.30
C ALA A 55 -16.58 -9.91 -12.69
N ARG A 56 -16.76 -11.23 -12.87
CA ARG A 56 -15.78 -12.23 -12.42
C ARG A 56 -14.46 -12.15 -13.17
N ALA A 57 -14.50 -11.99 -14.50
CA ALA A 57 -13.30 -11.85 -15.31
C ALA A 57 -12.51 -10.59 -14.91
N LEU A 58 -13.17 -9.44 -14.82
CA LEU A 58 -12.54 -8.19 -14.39
C LEU A 58 -11.99 -8.27 -12.97
N ALA A 59 -12.72 -8.88 -12.03
CA ALA A 59 -12.22 -9.10 -10.67
C ALA A 59 -10.93 -9.93 -10.66
N SER A 60 -10.88 -10.99 -11.48
CA SER A 60 -9.69 -11.85 -11.61
C SER A 60 -8.51 -11.07 -12.18
N ILE A 61 -8.74 -10.24 -13.21
CA ILE A 61 -7.72 -9.37 -13.80
C ILE A 61 -7.17 -8.41 -12.75
N ILE A 62 -8.05 -7.71 -12.02
CA ILE A 62 -7.67 -6.76 -10.97
C ILE A 62 -6.81 -7.47 -9.91
N GLU A 63 -7.20 -8.66 -9.46
CA GLU A 63 -6.47 -9.41 -8.44
C GLU A 63 -5.06 -9.79 -8.90
N ILE A 64 -4.91 -10.28 -10.14
CA ILE A 64 -3.59 -10.61 -10.70
C ILE A 64 -2.73 -9.36 -10.83
N ARG A 65 -3.30 -8.27 -11.36
CA ARG A 65 -2.58 -7.03 -11.62
C ARG A 65 -2.13 -6.35 -10.34
N VAL A 66 -2.98 -6.29 -9.31
CA VAL A 66 -2.59 -5.77 -7.99
C VAL A 66 -1.38 -6.51 -7.42
N ARG A 67 -1.34 -7.84 -7.55
CA ARG A 67 -0.19 -8.65 -7.10
C ARG A 67 1.08 -8.32 -7.90
N LYS A 68 0.98 -8.17 -9.22
CA LYS A 68 2.13 -7.81 -10.06
C LYS A 68 2.63 -6.40 -9.77
N ILE A 69 1.72 -5.43 -9.65
CA ILE A 69 2.05 -4.06 -9.23
C ILE A 69 2.84 -4.11 -7.93
N ALA A 70 2.30 -4.75 -6.89
CA ALA A 70 2.98 -4.88 -5.60
C ALA A 70 4.37 -5.53 -5.70
N MET A 71 4.54 -6.52 -6.58
CA MET A 71 5.84 -7.16 -6.83
C MET A 71 6.84 -6.21 -7.50
N GLU A 72 6.43 -5.40 -8.47
CA GLU A 72 7.26 -4.34 -9.06
C GLU A 72 7.73 -3.36 -7.96
N LEU A 73 6.84 -3.01 -7.02
CA LEU A 73 7.16 -2.08 -5.92
C LEU A 73 8.21 -2.65 -4.99
N TYR A 74 8.02 -3.91 -4.59
CA TYR A 74 8.97 -4.61 -3.74
C TYR A 74 10.37 -4.67 -4.36
N GLN A 75 10.45 -4.70 -5.70
CA GLN A 75 11.70 -4.70 -6.45
C GLN A 75 12.23 -3.30 -6.76
N GLY A 76 11.56 -2.23 -6.31
CA GLY A 76 11.95 -0.84 -6.57
C GLY A 76 11.77 -0.42 -8.04
N ARG A 77 10.91 -1.11 -8.79
CA ARG A 77 10.61 -0.82 -10.20
C ARG A 77 9.31 -0.06 -10.31
N GLU A 78 9.21 0.80 -11.31
CA GLU A 78 7.95 1.48 -11.63
C GLU A 78 7.09 0.60 -12.54
N PRO A 79 5.86 0.23 -12.10
CA PRO A 79 4.95 -0.53 -12.92
C PRO A 79 4.56 0.26 -14.17
N ARG A 80 4.40 -0.44 -15.30
CA ARG A 80 3.97 0.13 -16.59
C ARG A 80 2.63 -0.44 -16.99
N ASP A 81 2.02 0.17 -18.00
CA ASP A 81 0.75 -0.27 -18.58
C ASP A 81 -0.40 -0.31 -17.56
N LEU A 82 -0.42 0.68 -16.67
CA LEU A 82 -1.48 0.84 -15.68
C LEU A 82 -2.75 1.45 -16.27
N THR A 83 -3.89 1.04 -15.73
CA THR A 83 -5.15 1.77 -15.86
C THR A 83 -5.14 3.02 -14.98
N ALA A 84 -6.02 3.98 -15.27
CA ALA A 84 -6.13 5.21 -14.50
C ALA A 84 -6.46 4.97 -13.01
N GLU A 85 -7.28 3.95 -12.70
CA GLU A 85 -7.57 3.56 -11.34
C GLU A 85 -6.34 2.97 -10.64
N GLU A 86 -5.57 2.13 -11.34
CA GLU A 86 -4.33 1.56 -10.83
C GLU A 86 -3.27 2.64 -10.60
N GLU A 87 -3.13 3.62 -11.50
CA GLU A 87 -2.21 4.75 -11.36
C GLU A 87 -2.53 5.59 -10.11
N ARG A 88 -3.83 5.84 -9.84
CA ARG A 88 -4.27 6.56 -8.64
C ARG A 88 -3.99 5.78 -7.35
N LEU A 89 -4.28 4.48 -7.36
CA LEU A 89 -3.99 3.58 -6.24
C LEU A 89 -2.47 3.53 -5.98
N TRP A 90 -1.69 3.32 -7.05
CA TRP A 90 -0.24 3.29 -7.05
C TRP A 90 0.35 4.59 -6.53
N GLY A 91 -0.01 5.73 -7.12
CA GLY A 91 0.52 7.03 -6.70
C GLY A 91 0.23 7.34 -5.24
N SER A 92 -0.87 6.83 -4.68
CA SER A 92 -1.16 6.94 -3.25
C SER A 92 -0.24 6.04 -2.41
N LEU A 93 -0.05 4.78 -2.81
CA LEU A 93 0.83 3.82 -2.13
C LEU A 93 2.30 4.25 -2.19
N LYS A 94 2.78 4.72 -3.35
CA LYS A 94 4.13 5.26 -3.54
C LYS A 94 4.42 6.36 -2.53
N ARG A 95 3.52 7.35 -2.41
CA ARG A 95 3.63 8.42 -1.40
C ARG A 95 3.68 7.87 0.02
N THR A 96 2.90 6.84 0.35
CA THR A 96 2.94 6.20 1.68
C THR A 96 4.24 5.44 1.94
N MET A 97 4.86 4.86 0.92
CA MET A 97 6.15 4.16 1.02
C MET A 97 7.35 5.12 1.01
N GLU A 98 7.25 6.23 0.29
CA GLU A 98 8.26 7.30 0.22
C GLU A 98 8.19 8.26 1.40
N MET A 99 7.04 8.33 2.08
CA MET A 99 7.02 8.87 3.43
C MET A 99 8.09 8.12 4.21
N PRO A 100 9.05 8.84 4.84
CA PRO A 100 10.09 8.18 5.62
C PRO A 100 9.36 7.20 6.51
N SER A 101 9.65 5.90 6.34
CA SER A 101 9.09 4.89 7.21
C SER A 101 9.25 5.47 8.60
N ARG A 102 8.17 5.58 9.38
CA ARG A 102 8.35 5.67 10.83
C ARG A 102 9.23 4.48 11.13
N THR A 103 10.50 4.77 11.31
CA THR A 103 11.55 3.77 11.33
C THR A 103 11.02 2.83 12.38
N SER A 104 10.90 1.55 12.07
CA SER A 104 10.88 0.54 13.14
C SER A 104 12.30 0.56 13.72
N GLY A 105 12.70 1.71 14.26
CA GLY A 105 13.88 1.93 15.02
C GLY A 105 13.73 0.99 16.19
N ARG A 106 14.77 0.20 16.41
CA ARG A 106 14.86 -0.62 17.61
C ARG A 106 14.48 0.27 18.79
N TYR A 107 13.55 -0.17 19.62
CA TYR A 107 13.23 0.58 20.83
C TYR A 107 14.21 0.17 21.91
N GLU A 108 14.75 1.14 22.62
CA GLU A 108 15.57 0.91 23.80
C GLU A 108 14.77 1.32 25.04
N ILE A 109 15.02 0.61 26.15
CA ILE A 109 14.55 1.01 27.46
C ILE A 109 15.66 1.82 28.11
N VAL A 110 15.32 3.02 28.57
CA VAL A 110 16.26 3.92 29.24
C VAL A 110 15.74 4.29 30.62
N VAL A 111 16.68 4.62 31.52
CA VAL A 111 16.42 5.14 32.86
C VAL A 111 16.76 6.63 32.87
N PHE A 112 15.84 7.48 33.31
CA PHE A 112 16.10 8.91 33.51
C PHE A 112 16.98 9.15 34.74
N LEU A 113 18.02 9.97 34.60
CA LEU A 113 18.98 10.25 35.67
C LEU A 113 18.58 11.44 36.54
N ASP A 114 17.70 12.30 36.05
CA ASP A 114 17.14 13.46 36.77
C ASP A 114 15.71 13.77 36.29
N LYS A 115 15.04 14.74 36.91
CA LYS A 115 13.74 15.25 36.48
C LYS A 115 13.84 15.84 35.08
N PHE A 116 12.97 15.39 34.18
CA PHE A 116 12.97 15.80 32.78
C PHE A 116 11.56 16.15 32.30
N PRO A 117 11.38 17.23 31.54
CA PRO A 117 10.07 17.62 31.05
C PRO A 117 9.52 16.62 30.03
N MET A 118 8.25 16.79 29.67
CA MET A 118 7.63 16.05 28.58
C MET A 118 8.39 16.29 27.27
N ILE A 119 8.62 15.22 26.52
CA ILE A 119 9.32 15.27 25.22
C ILE A 119 8.45 14.72 24.10
N SER A 120 8.70 15.20 22.88
CA SER A 120 8.19 14.58 21.66
C SER A 120 9.29 13.71 21.06
N THR A 121 9.03 12.41 20.92
CA THR A 121 9.96 11.45 20.31
C THR A 121 10.01 11.63 18.79
N SER A 122 11.01 11.04 18.15
CA SER A 122 11.11 10.93 16.68
C SER A 122 9.87 10.28 16.03
N ASP A 123 9.13 9.44 16.76
CA ASP A 123 7.86 8.87 16.30
C ASP A 123 6.63 9.79 16.44
N PHE A 124 6.83 11.04 16.84
CA PHE A 124 5.77 12.03 17.14
C PHE A 124 4.85 11.63 18.30
N LYS A 125 5.34 10.86 19.27
CA LYS A 125 4.64 10.58 20.53
C LYS A 125 5.16 11.51 21.62
N GLN A 126 4.24 12.10 22.38
CA GLN A 126 4.58 12.84 23.60
C GLN A 126 4.67 11.87 24.79
N ILE A 127 5.77 11.90 25.52
CA ILE A 127 6.02 11.04 26.68
C ILE A 127 6.62 11.87 27.84
N GLY A 128 6.31 11.46 29.07
CA GLY A 128 6.71 12.16 30.29
C GLY A 128 5.56 12.98 30.90
N PRO A 129 5.85 13.89 31.85
CA PRO A 129 7.17 14.23 32.42
C PRO A 129 7.79 13.07 33.22
N PHE A 130 9.11 13.09 33.39
CA PHE A 130 9.89 12.04 34.04
C PHE A 130 10.59 12.55 35.31
N ASN A 131 10.75 11.66 36.27
CA ASN A 131 11.58 11.86 37.46
C ASN A 131 12.81 10.95 37.41
N ARG A 132 13.77 11.22 38.31
CA ARG A 132 14.96 10.39 38.49
C ARG A 132 14.58 8.94 38.79
N GLY A 133 15.09 8.01 37.99
CA GLY A 133 14.85 6.57 38.10
C GLY A 133 13.72 6.05 37.21
N ASP A 134 12.93 6.93 36.58
CA ASP A 134 11.84 6.50 35.71
C ASP A 134 12.36 5.77 34.46
N LEU A 135 11.66 4.70 34.09
CA LEU A 135 11.93 3.92 32.89
C LEU A 135 11.04 4.40 31.74
N ALA A 136 11.63 4.53 30.55
CA ALA A 136 10.89 4.86 29.34
C ALA A 136 11.36 4.00 28.17
N LYS A 137 10.40 3.57 27.35
CA LYS A 137 10.64 2.93 26.06
C LYS A 137 10.57 3.99 24.96
N MET A 138 11.66 4.17 24.22
CA MET A 138 11.74 5.19 23.16
C MET A 138 12.60 4.69 21.98
N PRO A 139 12.50 5.33 20.81
CA PRO A 139 13.35 5.02 19.66
C PRO A 139 14.84 5.09 20.01
N THR A 140 15.67 4.22 19.39
CA THR A 140 17.12 4.18 19.63
C THR A 140 17.80 5.54 19.38
N GLU A 141 17.33 6.31 18.40
CA GLU A 141 17.92 7.63 18.09
C GLU A 141 17.70 8.62 19.23
N ASP A 142 16.45 8.75 19.71
CA ASP A 142 16.12 9.59 20.86
C ASP A 142 16.87 9.13 22.12
N ALA A 143 16.97 7.82 22.35
CA ALA A 143 17.71 7.24 23.46
C ALA A 143 19.21 7.60 23.41
N ARG A 144 19.84 7.50 22.22
CA ARG A 144 21.25 7.87 22.01
C ARG A 144 21.48 9.36 22.22
N GLU A 145 20.57 10.21 21.73
CA GLU A 145 20.69 11.65 21.89
C GLU A 145 20.60 12.07 23.36
N LEU A 146 19.63 11.52 24.10
CA LEU A 146 19.47 11.80 25.52
C LEU A 146 20.60 11.20 26.37
N GLU A 147 21.14 10.04 25.97
CA GLU A 147 22.32 9.44 26.62
C GLU A 147 23.58 10.28 26.38
N ALA A 148 23.79 10.79 25.16
CA ALA A 148 24.90 11.69 24.83
C ALA A 148 24.83 13.02 25.60
N LYS A 149 23.62 13.49 25.91
CA LYS A 149 23.36 14.66 26.77
C LYS A 149 23.45 14.34 28.28
N GLY A 150 23.68 13.08 28.66
CA GLY A 150 23.76 12.65 30.05
C GLY A 150 22.42 12.68 30.80
N VAL A 151 21.29 12.73 30.09
CA VAL A 151 19.94 12.78 30.68
C VAL A 151 19.43 11.38 31.06
N VAL A 152 19.76 10.38 30.25
CA VAL A 152 19.32 8.99 30.45
C VAL A 152 20.48 8.01 30.37
N ARG A 153 20.26 6.79 30.88
CA ARG A 153 21.17 5.64 30.74
C ARG A 153 20.41 4.45 30.18
N ARG A 154 21.00 3.69 29.24
CA ARG A 154 20.39 2.45 28.76
C ARG A 154 20.23 1.41 29.86
N PHE A 155 19.03 0.83 29.94
CA PHE A 155 18.74 -0.27 30.82
C PHE A 155 19.21 -1.59 30.19
N ARG A 156 20.15 -2.27 30.86
CA ARG A 156 20.56 -3.63 30.50
C ARG A 156 20.14 -4.55 31.65
N PRO A 157 19.16 -5.45 31.45
CA PRO A 157 18.90 -6.48 32.44
C PRO A 157 20.15 -7.38 32.54
N ILE A 158 20.56 -7.67 33.77
CA ILE A 158 21.63 -8.63 34.08
C ILE A 158 21.07 -10.04 33.93
#